data_AF-A0A0F3M9Y5-F1
#
_entry.id   AF-A0A0F3M9Y5-F1
#
_cell.length_a   1.000
_cell.length_b   1.000
_cell.length_c   1.000
_cell.angle_alpha   90.00
_cell.angle_beta   90.00
_cell.angle_gamma   90.00
#
_symmetry.space_group_name_H-M   'P 1'
#
loop_
_entity.id
_entity.type
_entity.pdbx_description
1 polymer ?
#
loop_
_entity_poly.entity_id
_entity_poly.type
_entity_poly.pdbx_seq_one_letter_code
_entity_poly.pdbx_strand_id
1 'polypeptide(L)' 'MPEIKLNLRPNLLHLFRYLSAIILNYFNQFRKRSNKKISEISREDIQKIFDEIKKRRTM' A
#
# COMPACT_ATOMS: atom_id res chain seq x y z
N MET A 1 4.91 48.08 13.46
CA MET A 1 4.80 46.71 12.93
C MET A 1 5.50 45.79 13.91
N PRO A 2 4.80 44.95 14.69
CA PRO A 2 5.47 44.12 15.68
C PRO A 2 6.25 43.02 14.96
N GLU A 3 7.55 42.96 15.20
CA GLU A 3 8.42 41.90 14.70
C GLU A 3 7.94 40.56 15.27
N ILE A 4 7.33 39.74 14.42
CA ILE A 4 7.00 38.36 14.76
C ILE A 4 8.33 37.62 14.87
N LYS A 5 8.88 37.52 16.08
CA LYS A 5 9.99 36.60 16.39
C LYS A 5 9.49 35.18 16.17
N LEU A 6 9.76 34.67 14.99
CA LEU A 6 9.44 33.33 14.54
C LEU A 6 10.36 32.31 15.25
N ASN A 7 10.21 32.15 16.57
CA ASN A 7 10.82 31.03 17.31
C ASN A 7 10.08 29.70 17.01
N LEU A 8 9.60 29.53 15.78
CA LEU A 8 9.09 28.26 15.28
C LEU A 8 10.30 27.41 14.88
N ARG A 9 10.95 26.77 15.86
CA ARG A 9 11.71 25.56 15.57
C ARG A 9 10.75 24.39 15.72
N PRO A 10 10.00 23.97 14.67
CA PRO A 10 9.49 22.61 14.67
C PRO A 10 10.71 21.73 14.84
N ASN A 11 10.78 21.01 15.96
CA ASN A 11 11.90 20.12 16.19
C ASN A 11 11.92 19.17 15.00
N LEU A 12 13.05 19.10 14.28
CA LEU A 12 13.20 18.28 13.09
C LEU A 12 12.77 16.82 13.36
N LEU A 13 12.99 16.36 14.60
CA LEU A 13 12.50 15.09 15.12
C LEU A 13 10.96 14.94 15.07
N HIS A 14 10.23 16.00 15.39
CA HIS A 14 8.77 16.02 15.34
C HIS A 14 8.26 15.94 13.89
N LEU A 15 8.92 16.65 12.98
CA LEU A 15 8.64 16.56 11.55
C LEU A 15 8.92 15.14 11.03
N PHE A 16 10.07 14.56 11.37
CA PHE A 16 10.38 13.16 11.05
C PHE A 16 9.33 12.21 11.59
N ARG A 17 8.92 12.36 12.86
CA ARG A 17 7.90 11.50 13.46
C ARG A 17 6.56 11.57 12.74
N TYR A 18 6.13 12.79 12.37
CA TYR A 18 4.89 13.00 11.63
C TYR A 18 4.96 12.41 10.22
N LEU A 19 6.06 12.66 9.50
CA LEU A 19 6.27 12.12 8.15
C LEU A 19 6.36 10.59 8.16
N SER A 20 7.04 9.99 9.14
CA SER A 20 7.09 8.53 9.30
C SER A 20 5.71 7.92 9.51
N ALA A 21 4.85 8.56 10.31
CA ALA A 21 3.49 8.10 10.52
C ALA A 21 2.65 8.13 9.23
N ILE A 22 2.80 9.20 8.43
CA ILE A 22 2.13 9.32 7.12
C ILE A 22 2.61 8.21 6.16
N ILE A 23 3.93 8.04 6.04
CA ILE A 23 4.52 7.03 5.15
C ILE A 23 4.08 5.62 5.57
N LEU A 24 4.10 5.31 6.86
CA LEU A 24 3.69 4.01 7.38
C LEU A 24 2.20 3.74 7.14
N ASN A 25 1.34 4.74 7.34
CA ASN A 25 -0.09 4.63 7.07
C ASN A 25 -0.35 4.37 5.58
N TYR A 26 0.34 5.11 4.69
CA TYR A 26 0.25 4.90 3.25
C TYR A 26 0.70 3.49 2.84
N PHE A 27 1.84 3.03 3.36
CA PHE A 27 2.36 1.69 3.10
C PHE A 27 1.38 0.59 3.55
N ASN A 28 0.77 0.76 4.73
CA ASN A 28 -0.24 -0.17 5.24
C ASN A 28 -1.49 -0.21 4.34
N GLN A 29 -1.96 0.93 3.85
CA GLN A 29 -3.08 0.97 2.90
C GLN A 29 -2.72 0.34 1.56
N PHE A 30 -1.51 0.60 1.05
CA PHE A 30 -1.00 -0.01 -0.17
C PHE A 30 -0.97 -1.54 -0.06
N ARG A 31 -0.42 -2.08 1.05
CA ARG A 31 -0.41 -3.52 1.32
C ARG A 31 -1.82 -4.12 1.37
N LYS A 32 -2.78 -3.46 2.03
CA LYS A 32 -4.17 -3.91 2.07
C LYS A 32 -4.82 -3.97 0.68
N ARG A 33 -4.56 -2.96 -0.17
CA ARG A 33 -5.05 -2.95 -1.57
C ARG A 33 -4.41 -4.04 -2.42
N SER A 34 -3.11 -4.28 -2.25
CA SER A 34 -2.39 -5.35 -2.93
C SER A 34 -2.93 -6.74 -2.56
N ASN A 35 -3.15 -6.99 -1.26
CA ASN A 35 -3.74 -8.26 -0.81
C ASN A 35 -5.19 -8.43 -1.26
N LYS A 36 -5.98 -7.34 -1.34
CA LYS A 36 -7.36 -7.40 -1.82
C LYS A 36 -7.45 -7.92 -3.26
N LYS A 37 -6.56 -7.47 -4.16
CA LYS A 37 -6.49 -7.98 -5.54
C LYS A 37 -6.20 -9.49 -5.62
N ILE A 38 -5.45 -10.03 -4.66
CA ILE A 38 -5.11 -11.46 -4.63
C ILE A 38 -6.29 -12.27 -4.07
N SER A 39 -7.03 -11.73 -3.10
CA SER A 39 -8.19 -12.41 -2.50
C SER A 39 -9.45 -12.42 -3.37
N GLU A 40 -9.46 -11.67 -4.48
CA GLU A 40 -10.59 -11.60 -5.42
C GLU A 40 -10.53 -12.66 -6.53
N ILE A 41 -9.43 -13.39 -6.66
CA ILE A 41 -9.36 -14.56 -7.54
C ILE A 41 -10.07 -15.71 -6.82
N SER A 42 -11.27 -16.05 -7.31
CA SER A 42 -12.05 -17.17 -6.78
C SER A 42 -11.35 -18.51 -7.04
N ARG A 43 -11.67 -19.54 -6.24
CA ARG A 43 -11.12 -20.90 -6.48
C ARG A 43 -11.54 -21.40 -7.86
N GLU A 44 -12.71 -20.98 -8.32
CA GLU A 44 -13.28 -21.26 -9.63
C GLU A 44 -12.45 -20.65 -10.76
N ASP A 45 -11.93 -19.43 -10.61
CA ASP A 45 -11.06 -18.79 -11.60
C ASP A 45 -9.69 -19.47 -11.69
N ILE A 46 -9.13 -19.91 -10.55
CA ILE A 46 -7.91 -20.70 -10.51
C ILE A 46 -8.13 -22.04 -11.23
N GLN A 47 -9.26 -22.69 -10.98
CA GLN A 47 -9.58 -23.97 -11.61
C GLN A 47 -9.71 -23.83 -13.14
N LYS A 48 -10.36 -22.77 -13.62
CA LYS A 48 -10.45 -22.46 -15.06
C LYS A 48 -9.07 -22.27 -15.69
N ILE A 49 -8.17 -21.54 -15.04
CA ILE A 49 -6.78 -21.37 -15.51
C ILE A 49 -6.08 -22.73 -15.60
N PHE A 50 -6.24 -23.57 -14.60
CA PHE A 50 -5.62 -24.89 -14.58
C PHE A 50 -6.16 -25.79 -15.71
N ASP A 51 -7.47 -25.80 -15.92
CA ASP A 51 -8.13 -26.57 -16.98
C ASP A 51 -7.70 -26.08 -18.37
N GLU A 52 -7.55 -24.77 -18.56
CA GLU A 52 -7.06 -24.19 -19.81
C GLU A 52 -5.60 -24.58 -20.09
N ILE A 53 -4.73 -24.51 -19.08
CA ILE A 53 -3.33 -24.95 -19.18
C ILE A 53 -3.26 -26.45 -19.50
N LYS A 54 -4.12 -27.27 -18.90
CA LYS A 54 -4.17 -28.72 -19.15
C LYS A 54 -4.61 -29.01 -20.58
N LYS A 55 -5.66 -28.34 -21.07
CA LYS A 55 -6.15 -28.45 -22.44
C LYS A 55 -5.07 -28.13 -23.48
N ARG A 56 -4.28 -27.08 -23.26
CA ARG A 56 -3.18 -26.68 -24.14
C ARG A 56 -2.01 -27.66 -24.17
N ARG A 57 -1.84 -28.50 -23.14
CA ARG A 57 -0.79 -29.52 -23.07
C ARG A 57 -1.19 -30.88 -23.65
N THR A 58 -2.48 -31.10 -23.87
CA THR A 58 -3.03 -32.36 -24.39
C THR A 58 -3.41 -32.29 -25.87
N MET A 59 -3.26 -31.13 -26.51
CA MET A 59 -3.24 -30.98 -27.97
C MET A 59 -1.80 -30.98 -28.47
#